data_AF-A0A950IN83-F1
#
_entry.id   AF-A0A950IN83-F1
#
_cell.length_a   1.000
_cell.length_b   1.000
_cell.length_c   1.000
_cell.angle_alpha   90.00
_cell.angle_beta   90.00
_cell.angle_gamma   90.00
#
_symmetry.space_group_name_H-M   'P 1'
#
loop_
_entity.id
_entity.type
_entity.pdbx_description
1 polymer ?
#
loop_
_entity_poly.entity_id
_entity_poly.type
_entity_poly.pdbx_seq_one_letter_code
_entity_poly.pdbx_strand_id
1 'polypeptide(L)'
;MKALDRKFILLALVFAGLIAAGAGVASAQDVYRVNYFSNNFAPAPDATVRIDNPGLTYGNLCAMIYVFDADQQMTECCGCVQTHNNLTTYSVRAQLTSNPLTGVISRNGVIKVVSSAVNDSPCDPTSGVIPTPNLRVWVTHIQNPVGSTYPITETESSNSALGATELANLQAQCSFIGILGSGHGICACGLLE
;
A
#
# COMPACT_ATOMS: atom_id res chain seq x y z
N MET A 1 -61.36 -1.17 -6.10
CA MET A 1 -60.34 -1.38 -5.05
C MET A 1 -59.25 -2.43 -5.35
N LYS A 2 -59.19 -3.09 -6.53
CA LYS A 2 -58.15 -4.12 -6.81
C LYS A 2 -56.90 -3.64 -7.59
N ALA A 3 -56.93 -2.45 -8.19
CA ALA A 3 -55.83 -1.96 -9.05
C ALA A 3 -54.79 -1.09 -8.33
N LEU A 4 -55.13 -0.57 -7.14
CA LEU A 4 -54.25 0.31 -6.36
C LEU A 4 -53.16 -0.50 -5.63
N ASP A 5 -53.52 -1.65 -5.04
CA ASP A 5 -52.57 -2.55 -4.36
C ASP A 5 -51.45 -3.06 -5.26
N ARG A 6 -51.75 -3.43 -6.50
CA ARG A 6 -50.77 -4.03 -7.41
C ARG A 6 -49.67 -3.04 -7.84
N LYS A 7 -49.98 -1.74 -7.91
CA LYS A 7 -49.01 -0.68 -8.22
C LYS A 7 -48.09 -0.39 -7.03
N PHE A 8 -48.60 -0.41 -5.81
CA PHE A 8 -47.80 -0.24 -4.59
C PHE A 8 -46.85 -1.43 -4.34
N ILE A 9 -47.29 -2.66 -4.63
CA ILE A 9 -46.44 -3.85 -4.52
C ILE A 9 -45.28 -3.82 -5.54
N LEU A 10 -45.54 -3.40 -6.78
CA LEU A 10 -44.50 -3.28 -7.81
C LEU A 10 -43.48 -2.17 -7.47
N LEU A 11 -43.93 -1.03 -6.94
CA LEU A 11 -43.02 0.04 -6.51
C LEU A 11 -42.14 -0.41 -5.33
N ALA A 12 -42.71 -1.13 -4.35
CA ALA A 12 -41.98 -1.65 -3.20
C ALA A 12 -40.91 -2.68 -3.59
N LEU A 13 -41.19 -3.53 -4.58
CA LEU A 13 -40.21 -4.51 -5.10
C LEU A 13 -39.07 -3.83 -5.88
N VAL A 14 -39.34 -2.74 -6.60
CA VAL A 14 -38.30 -1.94 -7.28
C VAL A 14 -37.42 -1.23 -6.25
N PHE A 15 -38.00 -0.64 -5.20
CA PHE A 15 -37.22 -0.02 -4.12
C PHE A 15 -36.40 -1.03 -3.31
N ALA A 16 -36.95 -2.22 -3.01
CA ALA A 16 -36.20 -3.28 -2.33
C ALA A 16 -35.07 -3.85 -3.22
N GLY A 17 -35.29 -3.96 -4.53
CA GLY A 17 -34.27 -4.37 -5.51
C GLY A 17 -33.12 -3.36 -5.66
N LEU A 18 -33.40 -2.05 -5.57
CA LEU A 18 -32.36 -1.02 -5.59
C LEU A 18 -31.51 -1.00 -4.32
N ILE A 19 -32.07 -1.35 -3.15
CA ILE A 19 -31.33 -1.36 -1.88
C ILE A 19 -30.39 -2.58 -1.79
N ALA A 20 -30.73 -3.70 -2.45
CA ALA A 20 -29.91 -4.92 -2.45
C ALA A 20 -28.67 -4.85 -3.37
N ALA A 21 -28.57 -3.85 -4.26
CA ALA A 21 -27.43 -3.69 -5.16
C ALA A 21 -26.24 -2.88 -4.54
N GLY A 22 -26.39 -2.37 -3.31
CA GLY A 22 -25.44 -1.41 -2.72
C GLY A 22 -24.46 -1.97 -1.68
N ALA A 23 -24.62 -3.21 -1.22
CA ALA A 23 -23.74 -3.80 -0.20
C ALA A 23 -22.77 -4.80 -0.83
N GLY A 24 -21.81 -4.29 -1.62
CA GLY A 24 -20.63 -5.08 -1.97
C GLY A 24 -19.81 -5.33 -0.72
N VAL A 25 -19.78 -6.58 -0.23
CA VAL A 25 -18.81 -6.97 0.80
C VAL A 25 -17.41 -6.85 0.20
N ALA A 26 -16.62 -5.89 0.70
CA ALA A 26 -15.23 -5.74 0.31
C ALA A 26 -14.43 -6.94 0.86
N SER A 27 -14.02 -7.87 -0.01
CA SER A 27 -13.13 -8.97 0.37
C SER A 27 -11.66 -8.53 0.28
N ALA A 28 -10.81 -9.07 1.15
CA ALA A 28 -9.38 -8.85 1.08
C ALA A 28 -8.83 -9.38 -0.26
N GLN A 29 -8.09 -8.55 -0.98
CA GLN A 29 -7.56 -8.87 -2.30
C GLN A 29 -6.06 -9.16 -2.22
N ASP A 30 -5.55 -10.11 -3.01
CA ASP A 30 -4.11 -10.44 -3.10
C ASP A 30 -3.30 -9.39 -3.89
N VAL A 31 -3.74 -8.13 -3.87
CA VAL A 31 -3.13 -7.00 -4.61
C VAL A 31 -2.71 -5.86 -3.69
N TYR A 32 -3.21 -5.81 -2.45
CA TYR A 32 -3.02 -4.68 -1.56
C TYR A 32 -2.60 -5.13 -0.17
N ARG A 33 -1.35 -4.81 0.17
CA ARG A 33 -0.69 -5.21 1.41
C ARG A 33 -0.51 -4.00 2.31
N VAL A 34 -0.85 -4.16 3.59
CA VAL A 34 -0.73 -3.09 4.58
C VAL A 34 0.01 -3.63 5.80
N ASN A 35 1.00 -2.88 6.25
CA ASN A 35 1.71 -3.16 7.51
C ASN A 35 2.22 -1.85 8.12
N TYR A 36 2.60 -1.88 9.39
CA TYR A 36 3.10 -0.70 10.09
C TYR A 36 4.62 -0.77 10.27
N PHE A 37 5.22 0.35 10.66
CA PHE A 37 6.56 0.41 11.21
C PHE A 37 6.57 1.28 12.48
N SER A 38 7.53 1.02 13.36
CA SER A 38 7.68 1.69 14.64
C SER A 38 9.15 1.86 15.00
N ASN A 39 9.43 2.78 15.93
CA ASN A 39 10.77 3.03 16.45
C ASN A 39 11.80 3.33 15.34
N ASN A 40 11.39 4.06 14.30
CA ASN A 40 12.26 4.46 13.20
C ASN A 40 13.14 5.66 13.59
N PHE A 41 14.07 5.46 14.51
CA PHE A 41 15.04 6.47 14.95
C PHE A 41 16.22 5.82 15.68
N ALA A 42 17.39 6.47 15.69
CA ALA A 42 18.53 6.01 16.48
C ALA A 42 18.30 6.24 17.99
N PRO A 43 18.67 5.30 18.89
CA PRO A 43 19.54 4.15 18.65
C PRO A 43 18.82 2.85 18.27
N ALA A 44 17.52 2.88 17.96
CA ALA A 44 16.82 1.67 17.55
C ALA A 44 17.38 1.12 16.23
N PRO A 45 17.42 -0.21 16.05
CA PRO A 45 17.84 -0.83 14.80
C PRO A 45 16.91 -0.43 13.66
N ASP A 46 17.33 -0.71 12.43
CA ASP A 46 16.52 -0.43 11.25
C ASP A 46 15.45 -1.51 11.03
N ALA A 47 14.25 -1.08 10.66
CA ALA A 47 13.23 -1.99 10.15
C ALA A 47 13.48 -2.27 8.67
N THR A 48 12.96 -3.39 8.18
CA THR A 48 13.08 -3.81 6.80
C THR A 48 11.72 -4.20 6.23
N VAL A 49 11.51 -3.91 4.96
CA VAL A 49 10.41 -4.45 4.15
C VAL A 49 11.00 -5.44 3.16
N ARG A 50 10.48 -6.67 3.13
CA ARG A 50 10.88 -7.69 2.15
C ARG A 50 9.75 -7.91 1.18
N ILE A 51 10.04 -7.91 -0.11
CA ILE A 51 9.07 -8.13 -1.18
C ILE A 51 9.54 -9.28 -2.06
N ASP A 52 8.66 -10.25 -2.28
CA ASP A 52 8.87 -11.39 -3.17
C ASP A 52 7.83 -11.39 -4.28
N ASN A 53 8.27 -11.75 -5.50
CA ASN A 53 7.41 -12.11 -6.62
C ASN A 53 7.47 -13.63 -6.82
N PRO A 54 6.54 -14.41 -6.22
CA PRO A 54 6.60 -15.86 -6.22
C PRO A 54 6.21 -16.49 -7.57
N GLY A 55 5.88 -15.68 -8.58
CA GLY A 55 5.86 -16.14 -9.96
C GLY A 55 4.56 -16.78 -10.44
N LEU A 56 3.39 -16.43 -9.89
CA LEU A 56 2.09 -16.90 -10.40
C LEU A 56 1.90 -16.58 -11.88
N THR A 57 2.37 -15.40 -12.30
CA THR A 57 2.49 -15.07 -13.71
C THR A 57 3.98 -15.01 -14.04
N TYR A 58 4.37 -15.62 -15.16
CA TYR A 58 5.75 -15.67 -15.60
C TYR A 58 6.14 -14.28 -16.15
N GLY A 59 6.48 -13.36 -15.24
CA GLY A 59 6.75 -11.96 -15.56
C GLY A 59 7.08 -11.10 -14.33
N ASN A 60 7.47 -9.86 -14.62
CA ASN A 60 7.76 -8.86 -13.60
C ASN A 60 6.46 -8.22 -13.11
N LEU A 61 6.43 -7.87 -11.83
CA LEU A 61 5.37 -7.05 -11.22
C LEU A 61 5.98 -5.75 -10.71
N CYS A 62 5.11 -4.77 -10.44
CA CYS A 62 5.48 -3.55 -9.75
C CYS A 62 4.99 -3.62 -8.30
N ALA A 63 5.88 -3.28 -7.37
CA ALA A 63 5.53 -2.91 -6.01
C ALA A 63 5.36 -1.40 -5.95
N MET A 64 4.12 -0.91 -5.93
CA MET A 64 3.83 0.50 -5.70
C MET A 64 3.76 0.73 -4.20
N ILE A 65 4.79 1.36 -3.66
CA ILE A 65 4.99 1.58 -2.22
C ILE A 65 4.51 3.00 -1.88
N TYR A 66 3.67 3.10 -0.86
CA TYR A 66 3.17 4.34 -0.31
C TYR A 66 3.38 4.34 1.20
N VAL A 67 4.10 5.33 1.70
CA VAL A 67 4.47 5.44 3.11
C VAL A 67 3.70 6.58 3.73
N PHE A 68 3.02 6.30 4.83
CA PHE A 68 2.25 7.27 5.59
C PHE A 68 2.84 7.42 6.98
N ASP A 69 2.88 8.65 7.48
CA ASP A 69 3.05 8.91 8.91
C ASP A 69 1.81 8.44 9.70
N ALA A 70 1.95 8.26 11.01
CA ALA A 70 0.84 7.99 11.92
C ALA A 70 -0.24 9.09 11.90
N ASP A 71 0.13 10.32 11.50
CA ASP A 71 -0.79 11.46 11.32
C ASP A 71 -1.54 11.44 9.96
N GLN A 72 -1.57 10.29 9.29
CA GLN A 72 -2.36 10.03 8.06
C GLN A 72 -1.88 10.80 6.82
N GLN A 73 -0.69 11.39 6.86
CA GLN A 73 -0.08 12.06 5.72
C GLN A 73 0.85 11.12 4.96
N MET A 74 0.71 11.06 3.63
CA MET A 74 1.71 10.38 2.79
C MET A 74 3.02 11.16 2.84
N THR A 75 4.09 10.50 3.28
CA THR A 75 5.40 11.10 3.43
C THR A 75 6.29 10.78 2.24
N GLU A 76 6.22 9.54 1.74
CA GLU A 76 6.99 9.07 0.60
C GLU A 76 6.21 8.08 -0.27
N CYS A 77 6.55 8.01 -1.56
CA CYS A 77 6.06 6.97 -2.46
C CYS A 77 7.08 6.64 -3.57
N CYS A 78 7.03 5.41 -4.08
CA CYS A 78 7.89 4.94 -5.16
C CYS A 78 7.33 3.64 -5.78
N GLY A 79 7.65 3.40 -7.05
CA GLY A 79 7.31 2.16 -7.75
C GLY A 79 8.57 1.34 -8.04
N CYS A 80 8.61 0.10 -7.56
CA CYS A 80 9.78 -0.77 -7.72
C CYS A 80 9.46 -2.04 -8.51
N VAL A 81 10.24 -2.30 -9.56
CA VAL A 81 10.13 -3.55 -10.34
C VAL A 81 10.54 -4.74 -9.46
N GLN A 82 9.70 -5.76 -9.41
CA GLN A 82 9.96 -7.05 -8.79
C GLN A 82 10.10 -8.10 -9.88
N THR A 83 11.32 -8.56 -10.12
CA THR A 83 11.58 -9.61 -11.11
C THR A 83 11.06 -10.94 -10.63
N HIS A 84 10.76 -11.85 -11.55
CA HIS A 84 10.28 -13.19 -11.22
C HIS A 84 11.20 -13.92 -10.22
N ASN A 85 10.64 -14.48 -9.14
CA ASN A 85 11.32 -15.18 -8.04
C ASN A 85 12.38 -14.35 -7.31
N ASN A 86 12.27 -13.03 -7.31
CA ASN A 86 13.17 -12.18 -6.54
C ASN A 86 12.78 -12.14 -5.05
N LEU A 87 13.73 -11.72 -4.22
CA LEU A 87 13.46 -11.28 -2.86
C LEU A 87 14.21 -9.97 -2.63
N THR A 88 13.52 -8.85 -2.73
CA THR A 88 14.12 -7.53 -2.50
C THR A 88 13.89 -7.10 -1.06
N THR A 89 14.95 -6.64 -0.39
CA THR A 89 14.89 -6.10 0.97
C THR A 89 15.11 -4.59 0.93
N TYR A 90 14.22 -3.83 1.56
CA TYR A 90 14.28 -2.38 1.69
C TYR A 90 14.50 -1.99 3.15
N SER A 91 15.45 -1.11 3.39
CA SER A 91 15.61 -0.38 4.65
C SER A 91 14.44 0.60 4.83
N VAL A 92 13.70 0.49 5.93
CA VAL A 92 12.67 1.48 6.25
C VAL A 92 13.31 2.85 6.44
N ARG A 93 14.40 2.94 7.19
CA ARG A 93 15.05 4.22 7.50
C ARG A 93 15.76 4.86 6.31
N ALA A 94 16.53 4.09 5.56
CA ALA A 94 17.43 4.63 4.54
C ALA A 94 16.76 4.73 3.16
N GLN A 95 15.72 3.94 2.90
CA GLN A 95 15.10 3.87 1.57
C GLN A 95 13.64 4.32 1.55
N LEU A 96 12.86 4.03 2.60
CA LEU A 96 11.41 4.30 2.58
C LEU A 96 10.98 5.53 3.40
N THR A 97 11.87 6.08 4.21
CA THR A 97 11.58 7.22 5.12
C THR A 97 12.72 8.25 5.18
N SER A 98 13.71 8.17 4.28
CA SER A 98 14.90 9.03 4.32
C SER A 98 14.71 10.38 3.64
N ASN A 99 13.67 10.55 2.83
CA ASN A 99 13.42 11.72 2.02
C ASN A 99 11.94 12.15 2.09
N PRO A 100 11.39 12.43 3.29
CA PRO A 100 9.98 12.75 3.45
C PRO A 100 9.63 14.09 2.83
N LEU A 101 8.41 14.21 2.28
CA LEU A 101 7.89 15.44 1.68
C LEU A 101 8.08 16.69 2.56
N THR A 102 7.89 16.54 3.88
CA THR A 102 7.93 17.64 4.85
C THR A 102 9.33 17.91 5.43
N GLY A 103 10.33 17.09 5.08
CA GLY A 103 11.64 17.09 5.72
C GLY A 103 11.67 16.52 7.14
N VAL A 104 10.53 16.05 7.66
CA VAL A 104 10.42 15.43 9.00
C VAL A 104 10.34 13.92 8.86
N ILE A 105 11.33 13.21 9.40
CA ILE A 105 11.38 11.75 9.38
C ILE A 105 10.29 11.16 10.28
N SER A 106 9.41 10.34 9.71
CA SER A 106 8.38 9.62 10.47
C SER A 106 9.00 8.55 11.36
N ARG A 107 8.70 8.62 12.66
CA ARG A 107 9.19 7.65 13.66
C ARG A 107 8.37 6.37 13.70
N ASN A 108 7.13 6.44 13.21
CA ASN A 108 6.19 5.34 13.06
C ASN A 108 5.22 5.68 11.93
N GLY A 109 4.47 4.70 11.46
CA GLY A 109 3.56 4.91 10.35
C GLY A 109 3.11 3.62 9.68
N VAL A 110 2.58 3.75 8.48
CA VAL A 110 2.01 2.64 7.70
C VAL A 110 2.69 2.57 6.34
N ILE A 111 3.08 1.36 5.93
CA ILE A 111 3.57 1.06 4.59
C ILE A 111 2.47 0.28 3.87
N LYS A 112 2.04 0.84 2.75
CA LYS A 112 1.03 0.30 1.86
C LYS A 112 1.72 -0.10 0.56
N VAL A 113 1.53 -1.34 0.13
CA VAL A 113 2.08 -1.86 -1.13
C VAL A 113 0.95 -2.34 -2.02
N VAL A 114 0.83 -1.77 -3.21
CA VAL A 114 -0.05 -2.27 -4.27
C VAL A 114 0.79 -3.08 -5.26
N SER A 115 0.46 -4.36 -5.38
CA SER A 115 0.96 -5.24 -6.43
C SER A 115 0.28 -4.90 -7.74
N SER A 116 1.06 -4.61 -8.78
CA SER A 116 0.54 -4.14 -10.06
C SER A 116 1.28 -4.76 -11.23
N ALA A 117 0.61 -4.83 -12.39
CA ALA A 117 1.30 -5.04 -13.65
C ALA A 117 2.30 -3.90 -13.90
N VAL A 118 3.33 -4.16 -14.71
CA VAL A 118 4.27 -3.12 -15.14
C VAL A 118 3.52 -2.05 -15.96
N ASN A 119 3.64 -0.79 -15.55
CA ASN A 119 2.96 0.34 -16.18
C ASN A 119 3.92 1.42 -16.73
N ASP A 120 5.19 1.44 -16.31
CA ASP A 120 6.27 2.26 -16.87
C ASP A 120 7.65 1.68 -16.53
N SER A 121 8.73 2.26 -17.04
CA SER A 121 10.12 1.88 -16.77
C SER A 121 10.94 3.05 -16.17
N PRO A 122 11.18 3.08 -14.84
CA PRO A 122 10.67 2.15 -13.84
C PRO A 122 9.18 2.38 -13.51
N CYS A 123 8.58 1.42 -12.78
CA CYS A 123 7.19 1.44 -12.32
C CYS A 123 6.71 2.82 -11.83
N ASP A 124 5.58 3.30 -12.35
CA ASP A 124 4.99 4.60 -11.96
C ASP A 124 3.91 4.43 -10.87
N PRO A 125 4.13 4.90 -9.63
CA PRO A 125 3.10 4.85 -8.57
C PRO A 125 2.04 5.96 -8.69
N THR A 126 2.19 6.93 -9.61
CA THR A 126 1.33 8.12 -9.68
C THR A 126 0.13 7.96 -10.62
N SER A 127 0.19 7.03 -11.57
CA SER A 127 -0.84 6.88 -12.59
C SER A 127 -0.84 5.46 -13.19
N GLY A 128 -1.92 5.08 -13.88
CA GLY A 128 -1.96 3.84 -14.66
C GLY A 128 -1.72 2.53 -13.88
N VAL A 129 -1.85 2.52 -12.55
CA VAL A 129 -1.68 1.32 -11.72
C VAL A 129 -2.80 0.34 -12.03
N ILE A 130 -2.44 -0.84 -12.52
CA ILE A 130 -3.36 -1.96 -12.80
C ILE A 130 -3.10 -3.03 -11.72
N PRO A 131 -3.92 -3.10 -10.65
CA PRO A 131 -3.72 -4.06 -9.58
C PRO A 131 -3.69 -5.49 -10.12
N THR A 132 -2.59 -6.18 -9.88
CA THR A 132 -2.34 -7.54 -10.39
C THR A 132 -1.78 -8.34 -9.23
N PRO A 133 -2.36 -9.50 -8.89
CA PRO A 133 -1.98 -10.20 -7.68
C PRO A 133 -0.57 -10.78 -7.77
N ASN A 134 -0.09 -11.20 -6.61
CA ASN A 134 0.92 -12.24 -6.36
C ASN A 134 2.12 -11.80 -5.52
N LEU A 135 2.42 -10.50 -5.39
CA LEU A 135 3.51 -10.09 -4.51
C LEU A 135 3.26 -10.53 -3.05
N ARG A 136 4.34 -10.94 -2.38
CA ARG A 136 4.36 -11.22 -0.94
C ARG A 136 5.21 -10.17 -0.25
N VAL A 137 4.77 -9.73 0.91
CA VAL A 137 5.42 -8.63 1.63
C VAL A 137 5.53 -8.96 3.11
N TRP A 138 6.71 -8.79 3.69
CA TRP A 138 6.96 -8.90 5.12
C TRP A 138 7.59 -7.62 5.65
N VAL A 139 7.29 -7.28 6.90
CA VAL A 139 7.90 -6.14 7.58
C VAL A 139 8.45 -6.58 8.92
N THR A 140 9.69 -6.18 9.22
CA THR A 140 10.24 -6.33 10.57
C THR A 140 9.82 -5.16 11.44
N HIS A 141 9.22 -5.45 12.59
CA HIS A 141 8.80 -4.48 13.59
C HIS A 141 9.87 -4.33 14.66
N ILE A 142 10.30 -3.09 14.88
CA ILE A 142 11.20 -2.75 15.98
C ILE A 142 10.34 -2.45 17.20
N GLN A 143 10.33 -3.39 18.15
CA GLN A 143 9.52 -3.32 19.36
C GLN A 143 10.10 -2.34 20.38
N ASN A 144 9.34 -1.99 21.41
CA ASN A 144 9.87 -1.18 22.50
C ASN A 144 11.05 -1.88 23.19
N PRO A 145 12.09 -1.13 23.59
CA PRO A 145 13.29 -1.73 24.15
C PRO A 145 13.00 -2.38 25.50
N VAL A 146 13.60 -3.55 25.72
CA VAL A 146 13.65 -4.22 27.02
C VAL A 146 15.08 -4.05 27.55
N GLY A 147 15.26 -3.13 28.49
CA GLY A 147 16.59 -2.65 28.85
C GLY A 147 17.18 -1.79 27.71
N SER A 148 18.36 -2.14 27.23
CA SER A 148 19.03 -1.44 26.11
C SER A 148 18.83 -2.12 24.74
N THR A 149 18.07 -3.22 24.69
CA THR A 149 17.92 -4.04 23.49
C THR A 149 16.51 -3.90 22.92
N TYR A 150 16.41 -3.69 21.61
CA TYR A 150 15.14 -3.65 20.89
C TYR A 150 14.82 -5.07 20.37
N PRO A 151 13.74 -5.72 20.84
CA PRO A 151 13.25 -6.94 20.20
C PRO A 151 12.82 -6.64 18.77
N ILE A 152 13.12 -7.56 17.86
CA ILE A 152 12.73 -7.47 16.45
C ILE A 152 11.86 -8.67 16.13
N THR A 153 10.70 -8.41 15.53
CA THR A 153 9.76 -9.45 15.07
C THR A 153 9.46 -9.22 13.61
N GLU A 154 9.11 -10.26 12.85
CA GLU A 154 8.68 -10.12 11.45
C GLU A 154 7.26 -10.64 11.27
N THR A 155 6.45 -9.94 10.47
CA THR A 155 5.12 -10.40 10.10
C THR A 155 4.88 -10.22 8.60
N GLU A 156 4.11 -11.15 8.01
CA GLU A 156 3.56 -10.92 6.67
C GLU A 156 2.56 -9.75 6.73
N SER A 157 2.60 -8.92 5.71
CA SER A 157 1.69 -7.79 5.54
C SER A 157 0.28 -8.29 5.22
N SER A 158 -0.70 -7.74 5.93
CA SER A 158 -2.11 -8.13 5.79
C SER A 158 -2.65 -7.78 4.40
N ASN A 159 -3.38 -8.71 3.79
CA ASN A 159 -4.22 -8.40 2.63
C ASN A 159 -5.38 -7.49 3.07
N SER A 160 -5.59 -6.42 2.32
CA SER A 160 -6.72 -5.51 2.50
C SER A 160 -7.53 -5.39 1.23
N ALA A 161 -8.76 -4.89 1.34
CA ALA A 161 -9.58 -4.59 0.18
C ALA A 161 -9.09 -3.28 -0.47
N LEU A 162 -8.77 -3.29 -1.76
CA LEU A 162 -8.43 -2.09 -2.51
C LEU A 162 -9.66 -1.60 -3.28
N GLY A 163 -10.26 -0.52 -2.79
CA GLY A 163 -11.31 0.20 -3.49
C GLY A 163 -10.74 1.15 -4.55
N ALA A 164 -11.54 1.46 -5.58
CA ALA A 164 -11.15 2.42 -6.61
C ALA A 164 -10.79 3.80 -6.04
N THR A 165 -11.52 4.25 -5.01
CA THR A 165 -11.24 5.52 -4.31
C THR A 165 -9.90 5.49 -3.58
N GLU A 166 -9.58 4.40 -2.90
CA GLU A 166 -8.30 4.27 -2.19
C GLU A 166 -7.14 4.28 -3.19
N LEU A 167 -7.24 3.50 -4.28
CA LEU A 167 -6.21 3.50 -5.32
C LEU A 167 -6.03 4.90 -5.93
N ALA A 168 -7.12 5.58 -6.27
CA ALA A 168 -7.08 6.94 -6.79
C ALA A 168 -6.44 7.93 -5.79
N ASN A 169 -6.72 7.80 -4.50
CA ASN A 169 -6.13 8.64 -3.45
C ASN A 169 -4.63 8.39 -3.29
N LEU A 170 -4.18 7.13 -3.38
CA LEU A 170 -2.76 6.77 -3.31
C LEU A 170 -1.99 7.39 -4.50
N GLN A 171 -2.52 7.20 -5.71
CA GLN A 171 -1.96 7.74 -6.95
C GLN A 171 -1.92 9.27 -6.94
N ALA A 172 -3.03 9.92 -6.55
CA ALA A 172 -3.12 11.38 -6.53
C ALA A 172 -2.15 12.01 -5.53
N GLN A 173 -2.07 11.49 -4.29
CA GLN A 173 -1.12 11.99 -3.29
C GLN A 173 0.33 11.81 -3.75
N CYS A 174 0.66 10.66 -4.34
CA CYS A 174 1.99 10.41 -4.86
C CYS A 174 2.34 11.33 -6.04
N SER A 175 1.37 11.61 -6.93
CA SER A 175 1.52 12.59 -8.01
C SER A 175 1.77 14.01 -7.46
N PHE A 176 1.01 14.45 -6.45
CA PHE A 176 1.23 15.75 -5.82
C PHE A 176 2.60 15.87 -5.16
N ILE A 177 3.08 14.80 -4.52
CA ILE A 177 4.44 14.72 -4.00
C ILE A 177 5.46 14.92 -5.13
N GLY A 178 5.31 14.21 -6.25
CA GLY A 178 6.23 14.34 -7.39
C GLY A 178 6.25 15.75 -8.00
N ILE A 179 5.11 16.44 -8.02
CA ILE A 179 4.99 17.79 -8.61
C ILE A 179 5.46 18.89 -7.65
N LEU A 180 5.09 18.80 -6.37
CA LEU A 180 5.28 19.88 -5.39
C LEU A 180 6.49 19.67 -4.47
N GLY A 181 6.92 18.43 -4.30
CA GLY A 181 7.98 18.05 -3.36
C GLY A 181 9.38 18.49 -3.77
N SER A 182 9.59 18.96 -5.00
CA SER A 182 10.91 19.37 -5.50
C SER A 182 12.00 18.31 -5.29
N GLY A 183 11.63 17.03 -5.46
CA GLY A 183 12.49 15.87 -5.22
C GLY A 183 12.32 15.22 -3.83
N HIS A 184 11.66 15.89 -2.88
CA HIS A 184 11.23 15.26 -1.62
C HIS A 184 9.98 14.39 -1.82
N GLY A 185 9.83 13.41 -0.93
CA GLY A 185 8.73 12.46 -0.89
C GLY A 185 8.89 11.27 -1.86
N ILE A 186 10.06 11.11 -2.48
CA ILE A 186 10.35 9.98 -3.36
C ILE A 186 11.21 8.97 -2.61
N CYS A 187 10.65 7.78 -2.34
CA CYS A 187 11.42 6.69 -1.74
C CYS A 187 12.34 6.01 -2.76
N ALA A 188 13.36 5.32 -2.26
CA ALA A 188 14.35 4.65 -3.09
C ALA A 188 14.00 3.17 -3.31
N CYS A 189 13.90 2.76 -4.57
CA CYS A 189 13.91 1.36 -4.93
C CYS A 189 15.34 0.83 -4.79
N GLY A 190 15.54 -0.22 -3.98
CA GLY A 190 16.86 -0.77 -3.69
C GLY A 190 17.70 -1.00 -4.94
N LEU A 191 18.76 -0.21 -5.07
CA LEU A 191 19.97 -0.54 -5.80
C LEU A 191 20.97 -1.04 -4.77
N LEU A 192 20.74 -2.24 -4.24
CA LEU A 192 21.73 -2.93 -3.43
C LEU A 192 21.75 -4.40 -3.84
N GLU A 193 22.17 -4.63 -5.07
CA GLU A 193 23.34 -5.48 -5.40
C GLU A 193 24.11 -4.85 -6.56
#